data_AF-A0A4P5YQX9-F1
#
_entry.id   AF-A0A4P5YQX9-F1
#
_cell.length_a   1.000
_cell.length_b   1.000
_cell.length_c   1.000
_cell.angle_alpha   90.00
_cell.angle_beta   90.00
_cell.angle_gamma   90.00
#
_symmetry.space_group_name_H-M   'P 1'
#
loop_
_entity.id
_entity.type
_entity.pdbx_description
1 polymer ?
#
loop_
_entity_poly.entity_id
_entity_poly.type
_entity_poly.pdbx_seq_one_letter_code
_entity_poly.pdbx_strand_id
1 'polypeptide(L)'
;MSVLAVFAAIAIALIPRGREQAERMKCRDCLKALGQAPRIFADDHGGKFPYGATNSLAFTNETAAWLHYTAMWQEIIAPIPLACPADRGRYTNRADFFTTSRTITNEAGEIVRFTSSREGSGASLRALNEIQNRGVSYFIALETDAASHPSALLMGDRDLSTNTASVRGNVLAFGSSNPPSWTSLIHRDGGNLLFVDGSVEWTTTSQLHQRVATNGVANNRLLMPW
;
A
#
# COMPACT_ATOMS: atom_id res chain seq x y z
N MET A 1 6.12 -31.24 38.25
CA MET A 1 6.19 -30.20 37.21
C MET A 1 7.52 -29.47 37.37
N SER A 2 8.49 -29.73 36.50
CA SER A 2 9.78 -29.06 36.54
C SER A 2 9.62 -27.57 36.20
N VAL A 3 10.41 -26.69 36.83
CA VAL A 3 10.47 -25.27 36.50
C VAL A 3 10.72 -25.06 35.00
N LEU A 4 11.50 -25.94 34.35
CA LEU A 4 11.74 -25.94 32.90
C LEU A 4 10.46 -26.17 32.08
N ALA A 5 9.56 -27.04 32.54
CA ALA A 5 8.30 -27.33 31.83
C ALA A 5 7.36 -26.11 31.84
N VAL A 6 7.37 -25.33 32.94
CA VAL A 6 6.59 -24.09 33.05
C VAL A 6 7.15 -23.02 32.10
N PHE A 7 8.46 -22.82 32.08
CA PHE A 7 9.10 -21.87 31.15
C PHE A 7 8.86 -22.23 29.69
N ALA A 8 8.98 -23.52 29.33
CA ALA A 8 8.70 -23.98 27.97
C ALA A 8 7.24 -23.73 27.57
N ALA A 9 6.28 -24.01 28.46
CA ALA A 9 4.86 -23.76 28.19
C ALA A 9 4.55 -22.26 27.97
N ILE A 10 5.14 -21.38 28.79
CA ILE A 10 5.00 -19.92 28.63
C ILE A 10 5.64 -19.45 27.32
N ALA A 11 6.83 -19.94 26.98
CA ALA A 11 7.51 -19.60 25.74
C ALA A 11 6.66 -20.00 24.51
N ILE A 12 6.13 -21.23 24.48
CA ILE A 12 5.28 -21.72 23.40
C ILE A 12 4.02 -20.83 23.24
N ALA A 13 3.41 -20.40 24.34
CA ALA A 13 2.22 -19.54 24.30
C ALA A 13 2.51 -18.09 23.85
N LEU A 14 3.70 -17.55 24.14
CA LEU A 14 4.05 -16.15 23.88
C LEU A 14 4.75 -15.90 22.55
N ILE A 15 5.53 -16.85 22.03
CA ILE A 15 6.28 -16.69 20.77
C ILE A 15 5.41 -16.23 19.59
N PRO A 16 4.20 -16.79 19.36
CA PRO A 16 3.35 -16.34 18.25
C PRO A 16 2.95 -14.87 18.36
N ARG A 17 2.59 -14.42 19.58
CA ARG A 17 2.21 -13.03 19.84
C ARG A 17 3.40 -12.08 19.66
N GLY A 18 4.59 -12.48 20.10
CA GLY A 18 5.81 -11.70 19.93
C GLY A 18 6.21 -11.53 18.45
N ARG A 19 6.08 -12.60 17.64
CA ARG A 19 6.33 -12.52 16.18
C ARG A 19 5.38 -11.56 15.49
N GLU A 20 4.09 -11.66 15.80
CA GLU A 20 3.07 -10.80 15.24
C GLU A 20 3.30 -9.33 15.60
N GLN A 21 3.58 -9.02 16.86
CA GLN A 21 3.93 -7.65 17.28
C GLN A 21 5.17 -7.12 16.54
N ALA A 22 6.20 -7.94 16.36
CA ALA A 22 7.39 -7.56 15.62
C ALA A 22 7.09 -7.27 14.14
N GLU A 23 6.25 -8.07 13.49
CA GLU A 23 5.81 -7.84 12.11
C GLU A 23 5.01 -6.54 11.97
N ARG A 24 4.11 -6.25 12.92
CA ARG A 24 3.36 -4.96 12.96
C ARG A 24 4.29 -3.77 13.09
N MET A 25 5.31 -3.85 13.95
CA MET A 25 6.30 -2.78 14.11
C MET A 25 7.11 -2.55 12.83
N LYS A 26 7.56 -3.61 12.16
CA LYS A 26 8.27 -3.50 10.89
C LYS A 26 7.39 -2.89 9.78
N CYS A 27 6.12 -3.29 9.71
CA CYS A 27 5.17 -2.70 8.78
C CYS A 27 4.99 -1.19 9.02
N ARG A 28 4.80 -0.80 10.29
CA ARG A 28 4.72 0.60 10.71
C ARG A 28 5.95 1.40 10.27
N ASP A 29 7.15 0.84 10.42
CA ASP A 29 8.39 1.50 10.02
C ASP A 29 8.48 1.67 8.49
N CYS A 30 7.97 0.70 7.71
CA CYS A 30 7.87 0.81 6.25
C CYS A 30 6.93 1.96 5.84
N LEU A 31 5.73 2.04 6.43
CA LEU A 31 4.80 3.14 6.18
C LEU A 31 5.37 4.51 6.56
N LYS A 32 6.13 4.60 7.67
CA LYS A 32 6.82 5.85 8.04
C LYS A 32 7.87 6.27 7.02
N ALA A 33 8.63 5.31 6.49
CA ALA A 33 9.62 5.57 5.45
C ALA A 33 8.94 6.04 4.15
N LEU A 34 7.85 5.38 3.75
CA LEU A 34 7.06 5.77 2.58
C LEU A 34 6.37 7.13 2.75
N GLY A 35 5.90 7.45 3.95
CA GLY A 35 5.14 8.68 4.22
C GLY A 35 5.92 9.98 4.09
N GLN A 36 7.25 9.93 4.01
CA GLN A 36 8.06 11.11 3.69
C GLN A 36 7.96 11.49 2.22
N ALA A 37 7.87 10.51 1.33
CA ALA A 37 7.98 10.71 -0.11
C ALA A 37 6.88 11.63 -0.71
N PRO A 38 5.58 11.49 -0.37
CA PRO A 38 4.55 12.39 -0.87
C PRO A 38 4.78 13.85 -0.49
N ARG A 39 5.41 14.12 0.67
CA ARG A 39 5.65 15.47 1.16
C ARG A 39 6.79 16.13 0.39
N ILE A 40 7.91 15.42 0.26
CA ILE A 40 9.05 15.92 -0.52
C ILE A 40 8.61 16.12 -1.98
N PHE A 41 7.82 15.19 -2.52
CA PHE A 41 7.20 15.36 -3.84
C PHE A 41 6.34 16.63 -3.92
N ALA A 42 5.49 16.88 -2.92
CA ALA A 42 4.59 18.03 -2.91
C ALA A 42 5.34 19.37 -2.87
N ASP A 43 6.52 19.44 -2.25
CA ASP A 43 7.35 20.65 -2.19
C ASP A 43 7.73 21.13 -3.61
N ASP A 44 8.02 20.19 -4.51
CA ASP A 44 8.35 20.48 -5.92
C ASP A 44 7.13 20.53 -6.86
N HIS A 45 5.94 20.14 -6.38
CA HIS A 45 4.72 19.97 -7.18
C HIS A 45 3.56 20.86 -6.73
N GLY A 46 3.87 22.01 -6.13
CA GLY A 46 2.88 23.03 -5.77
C GLY A 46 1.92 22.58 -4.65
N GLY A 47 2.42 21.81 -3.68
CA GLY A 47 1.66 21.31 -2.55
C GLY A 47 0.75 20.11 -2.88
N LYS A 48 0.88 19.53 -4.07
CA LYS A 48 0.02 18.44 -4.55
C LYS A 48 0.76 17.11 -4.48
N PHE A 49 0.07 16.08 -3.99
CA PHE A 49 0.52 14.70 -4.07
C PHE A 49 0.44 14.16 -5.52
N PRO A 50 1.10 13.03 -5.83
CA PRO A 50 1.25 12.53 -7.20
C PRO A 50 -0.04 12.39 -7.99
N TYR A 51 -1.17 12.11 -7.33
CA TYR A 51 -2.46 12.01 -7.99
C TYR A 51 -3.00 13.35 -8.52
N GLY A 52 -2.74 14.46 -7.82
CA GLY A 52 -3.27 15.79 -8.12
C GLY A 52 -2.33 16.69 -8.92
N ALA A 53 -1.04 16.34 -9.01
CA ALA A 53 -0.04 17.10 -9.75
C ALA A 53 -0.11 16.80 -11.26
N THR A 54 -0.42 17.79 -12.09
CA THR A 54 -0.64 17.64 -13.55
C THR A 54 0.58 17.13 -14.33
N ASN A 55 1.77 17.32 -13.79
CA ASN A 55 3.06 16.87 -14.34
C ASN A 55 3.52 15.52 -13.75
N SER A 56 2.71 14.87 -12.93
CA SER A 56 3.00 13.56 -12.34
C SER A 56 2.64 12.42 -13.28
N LEU A 57 3.44 11.35 -13.27
CA LEU A 57 3.11 10.07 -13.92
C LEU A 57 1.83 9.43 -13.37
N ALA A 58 1.43 9.79 -12.15
CA ALA A 58 0.25 9.28 -11.47
C ALA A 58 -0.95 10.23 -11.53
N PHE A 59 -0.88 11.32 -12.29
CA PHE A 59 -1.95 12.31 -12.39
C PHE A 59 -3.26 11.65 -12.81
N THR A 60 -4.30 11.77 -11.98
CA THR A 60 -5.63 11.15 -12.18
C THR A 60 -5.62 9.63 -12.36
N ASN A 61 -4.51 8.94 -12.04
CA ASN A 61 -4.43 7.50 -12.20
C ASN A 61 -5.12 6.77 -11.04
N GLU A 62 -6.21 6.09 -11.37
CA GLU A 62 -7.03 5.34 -10.43
C GLU A 62 -6.88 3.82 -10.59
N THR A 63 -5.90 3.35 -11.37
CA THR A 63 -5.81 1.93 -11.77
C THR A 63 -4.55 1.22 -11.30
N ALA A 64 -3.52 1.98 -10.97
CA ALA A 64 -2.19 1.48 -10.73
C ALA A 64 -1.57 2.20 -9.52
N ALA A 65 -1.76 1.62 -8.33
CA ALA A 65 -1.12 2.10 -7.10
C ALA A 65 0.40 2.23 -7.27
N TRP A 66 1.03 1.27 -7.96
CA TRP A 66 2.47 1.26 -8.23
C TRP A 66 2.98 2.52 -8.96
N LEU A 67 2.16 3.14 -9.83
CA LEU A 67 2.57 4.35 -10.56
C LEU A 67 2.74 5.55 -9.64
N HIS A 68 1.99 5.62 -8.54
CA HIS A 68 2.14 6.71 -7.56
C HIS A 68 3.45 6.58 -6.80
N TYR A 69 3.82 5.36 -6.39
CA TYR A 69 5.15 5.12 -5.79
C TYR A 69 6.27 5.39 -6.78
N THR A 70 6.07 5.05 -8.07
CA THR A 70 7.03 5.36 -9.12
C THR A 70 7.14 6.86 -9.38
N ALA A 71 6.05 7.62 -9.32
CA ALA A 71 6.09 9.07 -9.45
C ALA A 71 6.94 9.73 -8.35
N MET A 72 7.02 9.10 -7.17
CA MET A 72 7.82 9.57 -6.03
C MET A 72 9.14 8.82 -5.87
N TRP A 73 9.61 8.09 -6.88
CA TRP A 73 10.73 7.15 -6.69
C TRP A 73 12.02 7.82 -6.19
N GLN A 74 12.27 9.07 -6.60
CA GLN A 74 13.44 9.84 -6.17
C GLN A 74 13.35 10.25 -4.69
N GLU A 75 12.14 10.28 -4.13
CA GLU A 75 11.87 10.63 -2.74
C GLU A 75 11.81 9.40 -1.83
N ILE A 76 11.83 8.20 -2.43
CA ILE A 76 11.83 6.93 -1.71
C ILE A 76 13.28 6.43 -1.64
N ILE A 77 13.88 6.56 -0.46
CA ILE A 77 15.30 6.21 -0.19
C ILE A 77 15.66 4.78 -0.64
N ALA A 78 14.72 3.83 -0.55
CA ALA A 78 14.91 2.46 -1.00
C ALA A 78 13.57 1.81 -1.35
N PRO A 79 13.54 0.80 -2.24
CA PRO A 79 12.30 0.08 -2.60
C PRO A 79 11.77 -0.85 -1.51
N ILE A 80 12.62 -1.25 -0.55
CA ILE A 80 12.28 -2.23 0.51
C ILE A 80 10.97 -1.89 1.26
N PRO A 81 10.68 -0.62 1.62
CA PRO A 81 9.46 -0.24 2.32
C PRO A 81 8.17 -0.40 1.51
N LEU A 82 8.21 -0.73 0.21
CA LEU A 82 7.01 -0.91 -0.62
C LEU A 82 6.22 -2.18 -0.28
N ALA A 83 6.88 -3.16 0.34
CA ALA A 83 6.29 -4.43 0.72
C ALA A 83 6.30 -4.61 2.24
N CYS A 84 5.14 -4.90 2.81
CA CYS A 84 4.98 -5.21 4.21
C CYS A 84 5.63 -6.57 4.51
N PRO A 85 6.49 -6.70 5.53
CA PRO A 85 7.07 -8.00 5.91
C PRO A 85 6.04 -9.03 6.41
N ALA A 86 4.82 -8.64 6.75
CA ALA A 86 3.78 -9.62 7.06
C ALA A 86 3.03 -10.11 5.81
N ASP A 87 3.11 -9.36 4.70
CA ASP A 87 2.34 -9.63 3.49
C ASP A 87 3.02 -10.71 2.64
N ARG A 88 2.73 -11.96 3.01
CA ARG A 88 3.37 -13.14 2.41
C ARG A 88 3.13 -13.24 0.90
N GLY A 89 2.02 -12.68 0.41
CA GLY A 89 1.66 -12.67 -1.00
C GLY A 89 2.51 -11.77 -1.89
N ARG A 90 3.34 -10.89 -1.31
CA ARG A 90 4.17 -9.92 -2.06
C ARG A 90 5.66 -10.28 -2.10
N TYR A 91 6.10 -11.27 -1.31
CA TYR A 91 7.51 -11.64 -1.21
C TYR A 91 8.15 -12.15 -2.50
N THR A 92 7.39 -12.75 -3.41
CA THR A 92 7.90 -13.23 -4.70
C THR A 92 7.99 -12.13 -5.75
N ASN A 93 7.42 -10.94 -5.47
CA ASN A 93 7.39 -9.78 -6.37
C ASN A 93 7.99 -8.56 -5.67
N ARG A 94 9.07 -8.73 -4.89
CA ARG A 94 9.78 -7.57 -4.32
C ARG A 94 10.10 -6.61 -5.47
N ALA A 95 9.52 -5.42 -5.43
CA ALA A 95 9.71 -4.43 -6.46
C ALA A 95 11.12 -3.85 -6.30
N ASP A 96 12.13 -4.51 -6.85
CA ASP A 96 13.53 -4.03 -6.76
C ASP A 96 13.69 -2.65 -7.42
N PHE A 97 12.87 -2.37 -8.44
CA PHE A 97 12.44 -1.04 -8.90
C PHE A 97 11.28 -1.24 -9.87
N PHE A 98 10.27 -0.37 -9.86
CA PHE A 98 9.17 -0.46 -10.83
C PHE A 98 9.69 -0.13 -12.23
N THR A 99 9.91 -1.15 -13.04
CA THR A 99 10.32 -0.95 -14.44
C THR A 99 9.11 -0.66 -15.31
N THR A 100 9.21 0.36 -16.15
CA THR A 100 8.28 0.61 -17.27
C THR A 100 8.54 -0.35 -18.45
N SER A 101 9.58 -1.19 -18.36
CA SER A 101 9.97 -2.16 -19.40
C SER A 101 10.22 -3.55 -18.80
N ARG A 102 9.41 -4.55 -19.17
CA ARG A 102 9.59 -5.94 -18.73
C ARG A 102 10.42 -6.72 -19.74
N THR A 103 11.45 -7.45 -19.28
CA THR A 103 12.02 -8.58 -20.03
C THR A 103 11.25 -9.84 -19.60
N ILE A 104 10.41 -10.37 -20.49
CA ILE A 104 9.72 -11.66 -20.28
C ILE A 104 10.48 -12.69 -21.11
N THR A 105 10.97 -13.76 -20.50
CA THR A 105 11.34 -14.95 -21.26
C THR A 105 10.10 -15.81 -21.51
N ASN A 106 9.88 -16.21 -22.76
CA ASN A 106 8.86 -17.21 -23.07
C ASN A 106 9.34 -18.61 -22.60
N GLU A 107 8.49 -19.63 -22.76
CA GLU A 107 8.81 -21.02 -22.40
C GLU A 107 10.02 -21.59 -23.19
N ALA A 108 10.40 -20.94 -24.29
CA ALA A 108 11.58 -21.26 -25.10
C ALA A 108 12.84 -20.47 -24.68
N GLY A 109 12.77 -19.65 -23.63
CA GLY A 109 13.90 -18.85 -23.13
C GLY A 109 14.24 -17.60 -23.95
N GLU A 110 13.38 -17.21 -24.89
CA GLU A 110 13.59 -16.01 -25.73
C GLU A 110 13.19 -14.73 -24.98
N ILE A 111 14.09 -13.75 -24.97
CA ILE A 111 13.89 -12.44 -24.31
C ILE A 111 12.91 -11.59 -25.11
N VAL A 112 11.67 -11.49 -24.66
CA VAL A 112 10.69 -10.52 -25.16
C VAL A 112 10.80 -9.24 -24.33
N ARG A 113 11.47 -8.23 -24.89
CA ARG A 113 11.60 -6.89 -24.28
C ARG A 113 10.37 -6.07 -24.63
N PHE A 114 9.51 -5.81 -23.65
CA PHE A 114 8.35 -4.93 -23.82
C PHE A 114 8.72 -3.52 -23.36
N THR A 115 9.19 -2.68 -24.28
CA THR A 115 9.24 -1.23 -24.08
C THR A 115 7.88 -0.66 -24.47
N SER A 116 7.19 0.01 -23.54
CA SER A 116 6.02 0.82 -23.86
C SER A 116 6.46 2.02 -24.72
N SER A 117 6.67 1.80 -26.01
CA SER A 117 7.01 2.88 -26.95
C SER A 117 6.58 2.62 -28.39
N ARG A 118 5.85 1.53 -28.69
CA ARG A 118 5.19 1.37 -30.00
C ARG A 118 3.81 0.74 -29.87
N GLU A 119 2.82 1.45 -30.42
CA GLU A 119 1.52 0.91 -30.82
C GLU A 119 1.72 -0.44 -31.52
N GLY A 120 1.10 -1.50 -30.99
CA GLY A 120 0.93 -2.75 -31.74
C GLY A 120 1.57 -4.04 -31.20
N SER A 121 2.21 -4.07 -30.02
CA SER A 121 2.65 -5.35 -29.42
C SER A 121 1.98 -5.61 -28.07
N GLY A 122 1.03 -6.54 -28.06
CA GLY A 122 0.02 -6.76 -27.03
C GLY A 122 0.45 -7.38 -25.70
N ALA A 123 1.48 -6.84 -25.02
CA ALA A 123 1.42 -6.82 -23.56
C ALA A 123 0.54 -5.64 -23.18
N SER A 124 -0.73 -5.90 -22.84
CA SER A 124 -1.64 -4.82 -22.48
C SER A 124 -1.06 -4.03 -21.30
N LEU A 125 -1.16 -2.69 -21.31
CA LEU A 125 -0.83 -1.82 -20.17
C LEU A 125 -1.45 -2.34 -18.86
N ARG A 126 -2.61 -3.00 -18.99
CA ARG A 126 -3.26 -3.77 -17.94
C ARG A 126 -2.35 -4.84 -17.34
N ALA A 127 -1.76 -5.75 -18.12
CA ALA A 127 -0.88 -6.80 -17.61
C ALA A 127 0.37 -6.25 -16.87
N LEU A 128 0.92 -5.11 -17.31
CA LEU A 128 2.00 -4.44 -16.58
C LEU A 128 1.51 -3.88 -15.25
N ASN A 129 0.35 -3.21 -15.24
CA ASN A 129 -0.27 -2.72 -14.01
C ASN A 129 -0.55 -3.86 -13.03
N GLU A 130 -1.03 -5.01 -13.52
CA GLU A 130 -1.28 -6.21 -12.71
C GLU A 130 -0.01 -6.70 -12.02
N ILE A 131 1.09 -6.84 -12.76
CA ILE A 131 2.36 -7.35 -12.21
C ILE A 131 2.97 -6.36 -11.23
N GLN A 132 3.03 -5.07 -11.59
CA GLN A 132 3.70 -4.07 -10.75
C GLN A 132 2.89 -3.76 -9.49
N ASN A 133 1.55 -3.76 -9.55
CA ASN A 133 0.72 -3.64 -8.35
C ASN A 133 0.96 -4.78 -7.37
N ARG A 134 1.28 -6.00 -7.86
CA ARG A 134 1.66 -7.14 -7.00
C ARG A 134 2.97 -6.94 -6.24
N GLY A 135 3.73 -5.88 -6.49
CA GLY A 135 4.92 -5.53 -5.72
C GLY A 135 4.68 -4.61 -4.53
N VAL A 136 3.43 -4.16 -4.33
CA VAL A 136 3.06 -3.18 -3.31
C VAL A 136 2.12 -3.79 -2.27
N SER A 137 2.37 -3.53 -0.99
CA SER A 137 1.52 -3.94 0.14
C SER A 137 0.60 -2.85 0.67
N TYR A 138 0.70 -1.63 0.14
CA TYR A 138 0.05 -0.46 0.71
C TYR A 138 -0.87 0.24 -0.29
N PHE A 139 -2.10 0.55 0.11
CA PHE A 139 -2.99 1.42 -0.68
C PHE A 139 -2.54 2.88 -0.59
N ILE A 140 -3.04 3.71 -1.51
CA ILE A 140 -2.89 5.18 -1.49
C ILE A 140 -4.26 5.83 -1.47
N ALA A 141 -4.48 6.82 -0.61
CA ALA A 141 -5.69 7.64 -0.63
C ALA A 141 -5.60 8.68 -1.77
N LEU A 142 -6.63 8.76 -2.60
CA LEU A 142 -6.66 9.62 -3.79
C LEU A 142 -7.17 11.04 -3.51
N GLU A 143 -7.94 11.23 -2.44
CA GLU A 143 -8.58 12.51 -2.09
C GLU A 143 -7.69 13.40 -1.21
N THR A 144 -6.44 13.01 -0.97
CA THR A 144 -5.52 13.78 -0.15
C THR A 144 -4.78 14.83 -0.97
N ASP A 145 -4.95 16.09 -0.61
CA ASP A 145 -3.93 17.12 -0.79
C ASP A 145 -3.19 17.31 0.55
N ALA A 146 -1.95 17.81 0.50
CA ALA A 146 -1.14 18.00 1.71
C ALA A 146 -1.68 19.12 2.62
N ALA A 147 -2.49 20.03 2.06
CA ALA A 147 -2.81 21.31 2.67
C ALA A 147 -4.17 21.33 3.40
N SER A 148 -5.15 20.54 2.97
CA SER A 148 -6.55 20.67 3.40
C SER A 148 -6.93 19.69 4.52
N HIS A 149 -6.23 18.56 4.64
CA HIS A 149 -6.63 17.49 5.59
C HIS A 149 -5.43 16.77 6.24
N PRO A 150 -4.75 17.37 7.24
CA PRO A 150 -3.57 16.75 7.87
C PRO A 150 -3.88 15.42 8.59
N SER A 151 -5.10 15.24 9.08
CA SER A 151 -5.56 13.99 9.70
C SER A 151 -6.22 13.00 8.71
N ALA A 152 -6.19 13.29 7.40
CA ALA A 152 -6.70 12.36 6.40
C ALA A 152 -5.81 11.13 6.27
N LEU A 153 -6.42 10.02 5.88
CA LEU A 153 -5.68 8.81 5.50
C LEU A 153 -4.84 9.11 4.26
N LEU A 154 -3.57 8.69 4.27
CA LEU A 154 -2.64 8.84 3.15
C LEU A 154 -2.30 7.48 2.53
N MET A 155 -1.91 6.52 3.36
CA MET A 155 -1.59 5.14 2.95
C MET A 155 -1.99 4.16 4.06
N GLY A 156 -1.96 2.85 3.78
CA GLY A 156 -2.16 1.82 4.80
C GLY A 156 -2.08 0.43 4.21
N ASP A 157 -2.12 -0.59 5.08
CA ASP A 157 -2.08 -1.99 4.64
C ASP A 157 -3.21 -2.30 3.64
N ARG A 158 -2.91 -3.04 2.57
CA ARG A 158 -3.87 -3.27 1.46
C ARG A 158 -5.00 -4.26 1.78
N ASP A 159 -5.01 -4.89 2.95
CA ASP A 159 -5.89 -6.02 3.24
C ASP A 159 -7.24 -5.60 3.85
N LEU A 160 -7.88 -4.68 3.15
CA LEU A 160 -9.22 -4.20 3.44
C LEU A 160 -10.26 -4.97 2.61
N SER A 161 -11.42 -5.20 3.23
CA SER A 161 -12.61 -5.75 2.60
C SER A 161 -13.77 -4.77 2.72
N THR A 162 -14.66 -4.77 1.73
CA THR A 162 -15.94 -4.07 1.81
C THR A 162 -17.08 -5.03 1.62
N ASN A 163 -18.21 -4.71 2.23
CA ASN A 163 -19.51 -5.32 1.99
C ASN A 163 -20.12 -4.91 0.63
N THR A 164 -19.52 -3.97 -0.10
CA THR A 164 -19.95 -3.51 -1.43
C THR A 164 -18.88 -3.82 -2.48
N ALA A 165 -19.30 -4.42 -3.59
CA ALA A 165 -18.41 -4.90 -4.66
C ALA A 165 -17.86 -3.81 -5.59
N SER A 166 -18.11 -2.52 -5.31
CA SER A 166 -17.81 -1.44 -6.28
C SER A 166 -16.33 -1.02 -6.22
N VAL A 167 -15.49 -1.92 -6.71
CA VAL A 167 -14.11 -1.64 -7.09
C VAL A 167 -14.15 -1.05 -8.50
N ARG A 168 -14.31 0.28 -8.63
CA ARG A 168 -14.05 0.92 -9.93
C ARG A 168 -12.54 0.91 -10.14
N GLY A 169 -12.05 0.04 -11.01
CA GLY A 169 -10.65 0.09 -11.45
C GLY A 169 -9.60 -0.04 -10.36
N ASN A 170 -9.84 -0.79 -9.27
CA ASN A 170 -9.00 -0.93 -8.06
C ASN A 170 -9.14 0.18 -7.02
N VAL A 171 -10.09 1.10 -7.18
CA VAL A 171 -10.43 2.08 -6.13
C VAL A 171 -11.50 1.51 -5.21
N LEU A 172 -11.18 1.47 -3.92
CA LEU A 172 -12.10 1.23 -2.83
C LEU A 172 -12.68 2.57 -2.36
N ALA A 173 -13.93 2.85 -2.75
CA ALA A 173 -14.63 4.06 -2.34
C ALA A 173 -15.63 3.78 -1.21
N PHE A 174 -15.56 4.54 -0.12
CA PHE A 174 -16.45 4.41 1.02
C PHE A 174 -16.62 5.72 1.79
N GLY A 175 -17.79 5.89 2.41
CA GLY A 175 -18.06 6.93 3.39
C GLY A 175 -18.14 6.35 4.80
N SER A 176 -18.47 7.21 5.77
CA SER A 176 -18.65 6.82 7.18
C SER A 176 -19.80 5.83 7.42
N SER A 177 -20.78 5.77 6.52
CA SER A 177 -21.93 4.85 6.59
C SER A 177 -21.63 3.43 6.09
N ASN A 178 -20.51 3.24 5.38
CA ASN A 178 -20.14 1.96 4.80
C ASN A 178 -18.62 1.72 4.81
N PRO A 179 -17.97 1.81 5.98
CA PRO A 179 -16.51 1.70 6.07
C PRO A 179 -16.03 0.27 5.76
N PRO A 180 -14.79 0.12 5.28
CA PRO A 180 -14.18 -1.19 5.06
C PRO A 180 -13.77 -1.82 6.39
N SER A 181 -13.51 -3.13 6.35
CA SER A 181 -13.01 -3.92 7.47
C SER A 181 -11.68 -4.58 7.13
N TRP A 182 -10.78 -4.64 8.12
CA TRP A 182 -9.56 -5.43 7.99
C TRP A 182 -9.88 -6.90 7.79
N THR A 183 -9.14 -7.54 6.89
CA THR A 183 -9.13 -8.99 6.74
C THR A 183 -8.00 -9.60 7.58
N SER A 184 -7.89 -10.92 7.59
CA SER A 184 -6.77 -11.63 8.23
C SER A 184 -5.62 -11.96 7.26
N LEU A 185 -5.59 -11.33 6.09
CA LEU A 185 -4.66 -11.68 5.00
C LEU A 185 -3.22 -11.32 5.34
N ILE A 186 -2.97 -10.14 5.90
CA ILE A 186 -1.61 -9.67 6.25
C ILE A 186 -1.40 -9.82 7.76
N HIS A 187 -2.35 -9.33 8.55
CA HIS A 187 -2.28 -9.41 10.00
C HIS A 187 -3.58 -9.94 10.60
N ARG A 188 -3.53 -10.54 11.80
CA ARG A 188 -4.66 -11.30 12.33
C ARG A 188 -5.87 -10.45 12.73
N ASP A 189 -5.65 -9.27 13.31
CA ASP A 189 -6.69 -8.51 14.02
C ASP A 189 -6.74 -7.00 13.70
N GLY A 190 -6.09 -6.57 12.61
CA GLY A 190 -6.06 -5.16 12.23
C GLY A 190 -5.01 -4.85 11.17
N GLY A 191 -4.74 -3.57 10.96
CA GLY A 191 -3.74 -3.09 10.01
C GLY A 191 -3.22 -1.71 10.38
N ASN A 192 -2.13 -1.29 9.75
CA ASN A 192 -1.53 0.02 9.92
C ASN A 192 -2.11 1.04 8.94
N LEU A 193 -2.34 2.25 9.44
CA LEU A 193 -2.76 3.41 8.66
C LEU A 193 -1.72 4.52 8.83
N LEU A 194 -1.33 5.13 7.73
CA LEU A 194 -0.54 6.36 7.66
C LEU A 194 -1.48 7.53 7.37
N PHE A 195 -1.29 8.62 8.10
CA PHE A 195 -2.01 9.88 7.90
C PHE A 195 -1.13 10.94 7.24
N VAL A 196 -1.75 11.99 6.68
CA VAL A 196 -1.05 13.10 6.01
C VAL A 196 -0.06 13.81 6.94
N ASP A 197 -0.35 13.87 8.25
CA ASP A 197 0.54 14.38 9.31
C ASP A 197 1.73 13.47 9.64
N GLY A 198 1.84 12.32 8.98
CA GLY A 198 2.99 11.40 9.06
C GLY A 198 2.90 10.46 10.26
N SER A 199 1.84 10.56 11.07
CA SER A 199 1.55 9.58 12.10
C SER A 199 1.16 8.24 11.46
N VAL A 200 1.63 7.16 12.07
CA VAL A 200 1.27 5.79 11.67
C VAL A 200 0.72 5.05 12.87
N GLU A 201 -0.47 4.49 12.69
CA GLU A 201 -1.25 3.88 13.76
C GLU A 201 -1.74 2.49 13.38
N TRP A 202 -1.67 1.59 14.36
CA TRP A 202 -2.33 0.30 14.30
C TRP A 202 -3.83 0.48 14.61
N THR A 203 -4.68 -0.12 13.79
CA THR A 203 -6.13 -0.10 14.00
C THR A 203 -6.73 -1.49 13.90
N THR A 204 -7.60 -1.83 14.84
CA THR A 204 -8.62 -2.86 14.66
C THR A 204 -9.72 -2.33 13.74
N THR A 205 -10.62 -3.20 13.26
CA THR A 205 -11.74 -2.77 12.39
C THR A 205 -12.61 -1.68 13.02
N SER A 206 -12.91 -1.78 14.32
CA SER A 206 -13.69 -0.75 15.03
C SER A 206 -12.96 0.60 15.09
N GLN A 207 -11.63 0.58 15.30
CA GLN A 207 -10.80 1.78 15.30
C GLN A 207 -10.66 2.38 13.90
N LEU A 208 -10.54 1.55 12.86
CA LEU A 208 -10.57 2.01 11.46
C LEU A 208 -11.87 2.76 11.17
N HIS A 209 -13.03 2.22 11.57
CA HIS A 209 -14.32 2.89 11.39
C HIS A 209 -14.36 4.25 12.09
N GLN A 210 -13.84 4.33 13.33
CA GLN A 210 -13.74 5.59 14.07
C GLN A 210 -12.80 6.61 13.37
N ARG A 211 -11.68 6.14 12.83
CA ARG A 211 -10.74 6.98 12.09
C ARG A 211 -11.35 7.52 10.81
N VAL A 212 -12.03 6.68 10.03
CA VAL A 212 -12.76 7.09 8.82
C VAL A 212 -13.86 8.11 9.12
N ALA A 213 -14.55 7.96 10.26
CA ALA A 213 -15.60 8.91 10.66
C ALA A 213 -15.07 10.28 11.10
N THR A 214 -13.81 10.37 11.53
CA THR A 214 -13.24 11.58 12.15
C THR A 214 -12.09 12.22 11.36
N ASN A 215 -11.69 11.65 10.22
CA ASN A 215 -10.55 12.13 9.44
C ASN A 215 -10.82 13.41 8.62
N GLY A 216 -12.07 13.91 8.60
CA GLY A 216 -12.47 15.12 7.89
C GLY A 216 -12.79 14.92 6.41
N VAL A 217 -12.73 13.69 5.89
CA VAL A 217 -12.97 13.36 4.48
C VAL A 217 -14.32 12.64 4.32
N ALA A 218 -15.26 13.27 3.60
CA ALA A 218 -16.62 12.74 3.43
C ALA A 218 -16.67 11.43 2.63
N ASN A 219 -15.85 11.32 1.58
CA ASN A 219 -15.74 10.13 0.74
C ASN A 219 -14.27 9.73 0.64
N ASN A 220 -13.91 8.63 1.27
CA ASN A 220 -12.56 8.09 1.20
C ASN A 220 -12.45 7.21 -0.04
N ARG A 221 -11.39 7.43 -0.83
CA ARG A 221 -11.09 6.65 -2.03
C ARG A 221 -9.69 6.13 -1.92
N LEU A 222 -9.56 4.83 -1.72
CA LEU A 222 -8.29 4.15 -1.56
C LEU A 222 -7.97 3.41 -2.86
N LEU A 223 -6.89 3.80 -3.52
CA LEU A 223 -6.35 3.05 -4.63
C LEU A 223 -5.62 1.81 -4.10
N MET A 224 -6.24 0.66 -4.30
CA MET A 224 -5.74 -0.62 -3.82
C MET A 224 -4.72 -1.18 -4.82
N PRO A 225 -3.59 -1.74 -4.36
CA PRO A 225 -2.79 -2.63 -5.20
C PRO A 225 -3.56 -3.94 -5.43
N TRP A 226 -3.58 -4.43 -6.68
CA TRP A 226 -4.15 -5.73 -7.07
C TRP A 226 -3.59 -6.85 -6.22
#